data_AF-A0A180FRM3-F1
#
_entry.id   AF-A0A180FRM3-F1
#
_cell.length_a   1.000
_cell.length_b   1.000
_cell.length_c   1.000
_cell.angle_alpha   90.00
_cell.angle_beta   90.00
_cell.angle_gamma   90.00
#
_symmetry.space_group_name_H-M   'P 1'
#
loop_
_entity.id
_entity.type
_entity.pdbx_description
1 polymer ?
#
loop_
_entity_poly.entity_id
_entity_poly.type
_entity_poly.pdbx_seq_one_letter_code
_entity_poly.pdbx_strand_id
1 'polypeptide(L)' 'MKKVTAPYKYPRVIDFVSELPKTISGKIRRVDIRNKDNSKA' A
#
# COMPACT_ATOMS: atom_id res chain seq x y z
N MET A 1 -0.29 5.84 18.29
CA MET A 1 -1.23 5.21 17.33
C MET A 1 -1.28 3.69 17.51
N LYS A 2 -1.81 3.21 18.66
CA LYS A 2 -2.11 1.78 18.93
C LYS A 2 -3.40 1.61 19.77
N LYS A 3 -4.09 2.72 20.06
CA LYS A 3 -5.27 2.77 20.94
C LYS A 3 -6.58 2.51 20.19
N VAL A 4 -6.59 2.66 18.87
CA VAL A 4 -7.82 2.63 18.05
C VAL A 4 -7.98 1.30 17.29
N THR A 5 -6.87 0.68 16.91
CA THR A 5 -6.88 -0.48 16.02
C THR A 5 -6.35 -1.71 16.75
N ALA A 6 -7.00 -2.85 16.53
CA ALA A 6 -6.57 -4.12 17.09
C ALA A 6 -5.12 -4.48 16.68
N PRO A 7 -4.37 -5.18 17.54
CA PRO A 7 -2.96 -5.50 17.30
C PRO A 7 -2.65 -6.32 16.06
N TYR A 8 -3.60 -6.86 15.31
CA TYR A 8 -3.30 -7.61 14.09
C TYR A 8 -3.56 -6.79 12.81
N LYS A 9 -4.29 -5.67 12.92
CA LYS A 9 -4.66 -4.83 11.76
C LYS A 9 -3.66 -3.71 11.48
N TYR A 10 -2.58 -3.61 12.26
CA TYR A 10 -1.56 -2.60 11.99
C TYR A 10 -0.68 -3.03 10.80
N PRO A 11 -0.26 -2.08 9.94
CA PRO A 11 0.67 -2.38 8.87
C PRO A 11 2.04 -2.74 9.45
N ARG A 12 2.60 -3.88 9.01
CA ARG A 12 3.92 -4.35 9.46
C ARG A 12 5.08 -3.69 8.72
N VAL A 13 4.84 -3.27 7.48
CA VAL A 13 5.79 -2.61 6.57
C VAL A 13 5.10 -1.40 5.97
N ILE A 14 5.81 -0.29 5.88
CA ILE A 14 5.33 0.96 5.27
C ILE A 14 6.40 1.44 4.30
N ASP A 15 6.07 1.42 3.02
CA ASP A 15 6.91 1.97 1.96
C ASP A 15 6.41 3.36 1.60
N PHE A 16 7.31 4.34 1.63
CA PHE A 16 7.04 5.70 1.18
C PHE A 16 7.40 5.83 -0.30
N VAL A 17 6.47 6.37 -1.07
CA VAL A 17 6.64 6.63 -2.51
C VAL A 17 6.33 8.09 -2.80
N SER A 18 7.00 8.67 -3.79
CA SER A 18 6.75 10.04 -4.22
C SER A 18 5.33 10.21 -4.75
N GLU A 19 4.85 9.25 -5.54
CA GLU A 19 3.52 9.28 -6.13
C GLU A 19 2.87 7.90 -6.21
N LEU A 20 1.54 7.88 -6.07
CA LEU A 20 0.76 6.65 -6.20
C LEU A 20 0.51 6.33 -7.68
N PRO A 21 0.63 5.06 -8.09
CA PRO A 21 0.31 4.66 -9.46
C PRO A 21 -1.19 4.85 -9.71
N LYS A 22 -1.53 5.64 -10.73
CA LYS A 22 -2.90 5.95 -11.13
C LYS A 22 -3.18 5.50 -12.56
N THR A 23 -4.44 5.29 -12.89
CA THR A 23 -4.89 5.13 -14.28
C THR A 23 -4.95 6.49 -14.97
N ILE A 24 -5.17 6.48 -16.29
CA ILE A 24 -5.40 7.70 -17.09
C ILE A 24 -6.58 8.53 -16.53
N SER A 25 -7.57 7.84 -15.94
CA SER A 25 -8.72 8.47 -15.27
C SER A 25 -8.44 8.86 -13.80
N GLY A 26 -7.20 8.73 -13.31
CA GLY A 26 -6.80 9.11 -11.96
C GLY A 26 -7.12 8.11 -10.84
N LYS A 27 -7.71 6.94 -11.14
CA LYS A 27 -8.01 5.92 -10.13
C LYS A 27 -6.73 5.20 -9.70
N ILE A 28 -6.56 4.93 -8.41
CA ILE A 28 -5.38 4.21 -7.90
C ILE A 28 -5.34 2.78 -8.47
N ARG A 29 -4.20 2.41 -9.05
CA ARG A 29 -3.97 1.08 -9.63
C ARG A 29 -3.44 0.11 -8.58
N ARG A 30 -4.35 -0.57 -7.89
CA ARG A 30 -4.00 -1.54 -6.84
C ARG A 30 -3.27 -2.79 -7.35
N VAL A 31 -3.49 -3.18 -8.60
CA VAL A 31 -2.80 -4.34 -9.20
C VAL A 31 -1.29 -4.10 -9.26
N ASP A 32 -0.87 -2.93 -9.71
CA ASP A 32 0.55 -2.59 -9.80
C ASP A 32 1.21 -2.53 -8.41
N ILE A 33 0.49 -2.04 -7.40
CA ILE A 33 0.96 -2.03 -6.00
C ILE A 33 1.17 -3.46 -5.49
N ARG A 34 0.18 -4.35 -5.68
CA ARG A 34 0.28 -5.76 -5.28
C ARG A 34 1.41 -6.48 -5.99
N ASN A 35 1.62 -6.23 -7.28
CA ASN A 35 2.70 -6.84 -8.06
C ASN A 35 4.07 -6.39 -7.56
N LYS A 36 4.23 -5.09 -7.23
CA LYS A 36 5.47 -4.57 -6.62
C LYS A 36 5.75 -5.22 -5.27
N ASP A 37 4.74 -5.35 -4.42
CA ASP A 37 4.88 -6.00 -3.11
C ASP A 37 5.29 -7.47 -3.26
N ASN A 38 4.66 -8.21 -4.17
CA ASN A 38 4.99 -9.62 -4.43
C ASN A 38 6.39 -9.80 -5.04
N SER A 39 6.85 -8.88 -5.90
CA SER A 39 8.17 -8.97 -6.53
C SER A 39 9.34 -8.71 -5.59
N LYS A 40 9.09 -8.13 -4.42
CA LYS A 40 10.10 -7.86 -3.39
C LYS A 40 10.27 -9.02 -2.40
N ALA A 41 9.45 -10.07 -2.50
CA ALA A 41 9.48 -11.26 -1.64
C ALA A 41 10.49 -12.30 -2.13
#